data_AF-A0A1W1XFJ2-F1
#
_entry.id   AF-A0A1W1XFJ2-F1
#
_cell.length_a   1.000
_cell.length_b   1.000
_cell.length_c   1.000
_cell.angle_alpha   90.00
_cell.angle_beta   90.00
_cell.angle_gamma   90.00
#
_symmetry.space_group_name_H-M   'P 1'
#
loop_
_entity.id
_entity.type
_entity.pdbx_description
1 polymer ?
#
loop_
_entity_poly.entity_id
_entity_poly.type
_entity_poly.pdbx_seq_one_letter_code
_entity_poly.pdbx_strand_id
1 'polypeptide(L)'
;MKEIILSVGIDIGTATTQLIFSKITVCNTAGAFSIPNIKITDKKIIYKSKIYFTPLVSDEKIDFIKIKKIISAEYKNALIEKKDIRTGAIIITGETARKENAEEVLAALSEFAGDFVVETAGADLEAILAGFGAGASEVSKKTREKVVNFDIGGGTTNSVAFKDGEVIDAFALNIGGRLIRFNEDFSISYISKKILPILKSLNLHFAIESIPDFNELVRVTNFLASTLLKIVKNEELDEAGSKLFIEHNNKVLTAEKVMFSGGVSEFVYSYNDVNEISELMEYGDIGPLLGWSIRNIFQEHSLKIIEPKEKIRATVIGAGSHSMAISGSTIVFDDEILPIKNVPIVKLSEGSKGIIINNIINKTKLYENSNIALAFKGEKSPSYEEVKAIASTIVEALKHRSDPIIVIVENDFAKALGQTIKNIVNASKKVICIDGIKVENGDYVDIGKSISSVVPVVIKTLIFNL
;
A
#
# COMPACT_ATOMS: atom_id res chain seq x y z
N MET A 1 22.78 -1.33 -20.36
CA MET A 1 22.92 -0.08 -19.58
C MET A 1 22.32 -0.31 -18.21
N LYS A 2 23.01 0.07 -17.14
CA LYS A 2 22.60 -0.11 -15.74
C LYS A 2 22.53 1.27 -15.09
N GLU A 3 21.35 1.64 -14.60
CA GLU A 3 21.10 2.91 -13.93
C GLU A 3 20.71 2.66 -12.49
N ILE A 4 21.19 3.50 -11.57
CA ILE A 4 20.90 3.40 -10.13
C ILE A 4 20.10 4.63 -9.73
N ILE A 5 18.97 4.39 -9.09
CA ILE A 5 18.06 5.43 -8.62
C ILE A 5 18.03 5.34 -7.10
N LEU A 6 18.23 6.48 -6.43
CA LEU A 6 18.01 6.58 -5.00
C LEU A 6 16.53 6.86 -4.74
N SER A 7 15.97 6.09 -3.80
CA SER A 7 14.61 6.23 -3.35
C SER A 7 14.50 6.35 -1.84
N VAL A 8 13.44 7.01 -1.38
CA VAL A 8 13.07 7.09 0.03
C VAL A 8 11.67 6.51 0.24
N GLY A 9 11.50 5.72 1.29
CA GLY A 9 10.19 5.36 1.82
C GLY A 9 9.99 6.07 3.16
N ILE A 10 8.89 6.80 3.31
CA ILE A 10 8.48 7.46 4.55
C ILE A 10 7.15 6.86 4.95
N ASP A 11 7.05 6.36 6.17
CA ASP A 11 5.83 5.78 6.72
C ASP A 11 5.47 6.52 8.00
N ILE A 12 4.25 7.07 8.02
CA ILE A 12 3.68 7.85 9.11
C ILE A 12 2.41 7.15 9.58
N GLY A 13 2.60 6.19 10.48
CA GLY A 13 1.51 5.42 11.06
C GLY A 13 0.88 6.06 12.29
N THR A 14 -0.11 5.38 12.84
CA THR A 14 -0.83 5.82 14.06
C THR A 14 0.08 5.87 15.28
N ALA A 15 1.01 4.92 15.40
CA ALA A 15 1.92 4.84 16.53
C ALA A 15 3.34 5.30 16.18
N THR A 16 3.81 4.98 14.98
CA THR A 16 5.23 5.12 14.63
C THR A 16 5.46 5.83 13.30
N THR A 17 6.53 6.61 13.24
CA THR A 17 7.07 7.22 12.03
C THR A 17 8.46 6.67 11.74
N GLN A 18 8.71 6.27 10.49
CA GLN A 18 9.97 5.65 10.07
C GLN A 18 10.30 5.95 8.61
N LEU A 19 11.60 5.86 8.29
CA LEU A 19 12.14 6.14 6.97
C LEU A 19 13.14 5.07 6.55
N ILE A 20 13.16 4.78 5.25
CA ILE A 20 14.19 3.96 4.62
C ILE A 20 14.73 4.68 3.39
N PHE A 21 16.00 4.43 3.08
CA PHE A 21 16.56 4.76 1.77
C PHE A 21 16.96 3.49 1.05
N SER A 22 16.66 3.43 -0.24
CA SER A 22 16.96 2.29 -1.10
C SER A 22 17.67 2.73 -2.39
N LYS A 23 18.48 1.83 -2.95
CA LYS A 23 19.01 1.89 -4.30
C LYS A 23 18.20 0.94 -5.17
N ILE A 24 17.54 1.48 -6.18
CA ILE A 24 16.80 0.73 -7.18
C ILE A 24 17.66 0.65 -8.44
N THR A 25 18.03 -0.57 -8.83
CA THR A 25 18.81 -0.82 -10.04
C THR A 25 17.88 -1.13 -11.20
N VAL A 26 17.95 -0.30 -12.22
CA VAL A 26 17.20 -0.45 -13.46
C VAL A 26 18.16 -0.89 -14.56
N CYS A 27 17.86 -2.02 -15.21
CA CYS A 27 18.67 -2.53 -16.33
C CYS A 27 17.82 -2.78 -17.56
N ASN A 28 18.38 -2.49 -18.72
CA ASN A 28 17.89 -3.06 -19.97
C ASN A 28 18.33 -4.54 -20.05
N THR A 29 17.35 -5.44 -19.99
CA THR A 29 17.53 -6.90 -20.03
C THR A 29 17.48 -7.48 -21.45
N ALA A 30 17.17 -6.65 -22.46
CA ALA A 30 17.17 -7.05 -23.85
C ALA A 30 18.59 -7.08 -24.44
N GLY A 31 18.83 -7.98 -25.40
CA GLY A 31 20.06 -8.01 -26.17
C GLY A 31 20.25 -6.74 -27.01
N ALA A 32 21.48 -6.45 -27.45
CA ALA A 32 21.84 -5.21 -28.14
C ALA A 32 21.02 -4.93 -29.42
N PHE A 33 20.40 -5.95 -30.01
CA PHE A 33 19.61 -5.87 -31.24
C PHE A 33 18.10 -6.09 -31.02
N SER A 34 17.66 -6.13 -29.76
CA SER A 34 16.25 -6.33 -29.41
C SER A 34 15.64 -5.03 -28.89
N ILE A 35 14.31 -4.94 -28.93
CA ILE A 35 13.58 -3.84 -28.30
C ILE A 35 14.01 -3.78 -26.83
N PRO A 36 14.45 -2.61 -26.32
CA PRO A 36 14.90 -2.47 -24.93
C PRO A 36 13.89 -3.12 -23.98
N ASN A 37 14.31 -3.83 -22.95
CA ASN A 37 13.40 -4.39 -21.95
C ASN A 37 13.88 -3.92 -20.58
N ILE A 38 13.45 -2.72 -20.20
CA ILE A 38 13.92 -2.06 -19.00
C ILE A 38 13.14 -2.60 -17.81
N LYS A 39 13.84 -3.23 -16.86
CA LYS A 39 13.26 -3.81 -15.65
C LYS A 39 14.03 -3.39 -14.41
N ILE A 40 13.33 -3.32 -13.29
CA ILE A 40 14.00 -3.28 -11.99
C ILE A 40 14.61 -4.65 -11.76
N THR A 41 15.93 -4.70 -11.65
CA THR A 41 16.70 -5.95 -11.50
C THR A 41 17.19 -6.17 -10.08
N ASP A 42 17.33 -5.10 -9.30
CA ASP A 42 17.77 -5.19 -7.91
C ASP A 42 17.20 -4.01 -7.11
N LYS A 43 16.89 -4.25 -5.84
CA LYS A 43 16.43 -3.26 -4.87
C LYS A 43 17.17 -3.49 -3.57
N LYS A 44 17.99 -2.53 -3.14
CA LYS A 44 18.83 -2.66 -1.94
C LYS A 44 18.56 -1.53 -0.97
N ILE A 45 18.13 -1.86 0.25
CA ILE A 45 18.03 -0.88 1.35
C ILE A 45 19.45 -0.50 1.77
N ILE A 46 19.74 0.80 1.78
CA ILE A 46 21.04 1.36 2.15
C ILE A 46 21.04 2.04 3.52
N TYR A 47 19.85 2.40 4.03
CA TYR A 47 19.70 3.02 5.34
C TYR A 47 18.30 2.74 5.89
N LYS A 48 18.22 2.52 7.21
CA LYS A 48 16.99 2.38 7.98
C LYS A 48 17.04 3.37 9.14
N SER A 49 16.05 4.24 9.27
CA SER A 49 15.99 5.19 10.39
C SER A 49 15.76 4.49 11.72
N LYS A 50 15.94 5.24 12.82
CA LYS A 50 15.28 4.89 14.09
C LYS A 50 13.76 4.88 13.90
N ILE A 51 13.08 4.15 14.78
CA ILE A 51 11.62 4.16 14.85
C ILE A 51 11.23 5.23 15.86
N TYR A 52 10.46 6.20 15.42
CA TYR A 52 9.99 7.30 16.26
C TYR A 52 8.52 7.08 16.59
N PHE A 53 8.08 7.49 17.77
CA PHE A 53 6.65 7.68 17.99
C PHE A 53 6.14 8.79 17.06
N THR A 54 5.00 8.57 16.42
CA THR A 54 4.38 9.57 15.55
C THR A 54 4.00 10.79 16.38
N PRO A 55 4.63 11.96 16.14
CA PRO A 55 4.30 13.17 16.88
C PRO A 55 2.91 13.69 16.49
N LEU A 56 2.03 13.81 17.48
CA LEU A 56 0.68 14.33 17.32
C LEU A 56 0.52 15.59 18.17
N VAL A 57 -0.24 16.57 17.66
CA VAL A 57 -0.70 17.73 18.45
C VAL A 57 -1.93 17.31 19.27
N SER A 58 -2.78 16.46 18.69
CA SER A 58 -3.97 15.87 19.31
C SER A 58 -4.31 14.53 18.65
N ASP A 59 -5.31 13.83 19.18
CA ASP A 59 -5.86 12.61 18.56
C ASP A 59 -6.41 12.85 17.14
N GLU A 60 -6.58 14.10 16.70
CA GLU A 60 -7.10 14.47 15.38
C GLU A 60 -6.07 15.17 14.49
N LYS A 61 -4.90 15.56 15.03
CA LYS A 61 -3.93 16.40 14.30
C LYS A 61 -2.48 15.96 14.45
N ILE A 62 -1.78 15.87 13.31
CA ILE A 62 -0.36 15.51 13.20
C ILE A 62 0.52 16.72 13.51
N ASP A 63 1.59 16.54 14.31
CA ASP A 63 2.61 17.57 14.55
C ASP A 63 3.64 17.58 13.41
N PHE A 64 3.28 18.30 12.34
CA PHE A 64 4.09 18.45 11.13
C PHE A 64 5.50 18.98 11.43
N ILE A 65 5.64 19.93 12.36
CA ILE A 65 6.92 20.57 12.66
C ILE A 65 7.89 19.53 13.24
N LYS A 66 7.41 18.67 14.15
CA LYS A 66 8.23 17.58 14.69
C LYS A 66 8.52 16.50 13.66
N ILE A 67 7.54 16.10 12.85
CA ILE A 67 7.74 15.15 11.73
C ILE A 67 8.84 15.66 10.78
N LYS A 68 8.77 16.92 10.35
CA LYS A 68 9.76 17.53 9.45
C LYS A 68 11.16 17.55 10.06
N LYS A 69 11.28 17.77 11.38
CA LYS A 69 12.55 17.68 12.11
C LYS A 69 13.11 16.27 12.12
N ILE A 70 12.27 15.26 12.40
CA ILE A 70 12.66 13.84 12.36
C ILE A 70 13.21 13.47 10.99
N ILE A 71 12.43 13.74 9.93
CA ILE A 71 12.82 13.42 8.55
C ILE A 71 14.13 14.13 8.20
N SER A 72 14.25 15.42 8.45
CA SER A 72 15.46 16.19 8.14
C SER A 72 16.70 15.68 8.89
N ALA A 73 16.53 15.20 10.13
CA ALA A 73 17.62 14.59 10.89
C ALA A 73 18.03 13.24 10.28
N GLU A 74 17.08 12.41 9.85
CA GLU A 74 17.38 11.12 9.22
C GLU A 74 18.06 11.26 7.85
N TYR A 75 17.74 12.27 7.05
CA TYR A 75 18.49 12.59 5.82
C TYR A 75 19.97 12.92 6.13
N LYS A 76 20.22 13.72 7.18
CA LYS A 76 21.57 14.05 7.63
C LYS A 76 22.30 12.82 8.14
N ASN A 77 21.64 11.97 8.94
CA ASN A 77 22.21 10.73 9.46
C ASN A 77 22.54 9.73 8.34
N ALA A 78 21.71 9.69 7.29
CA ALA A 78 21.92 8.85 6.11
C ALA A 78 22.99 9.41 5.15
N LEU A 79 23.46 10.65 5.36
CA LEU A 79 24.36 11.37 4.46
C LEU A 79 23.82 11.47 3.03
N ILE A 80 22.51 11.72 2.90
CA ILE A 80 21.81 11.85 1.62
C ILE A 80 21.21 13.25 1.52
N GLU A 81 21.46 13.96 0.42
CA GLU A 81 20.79 15.23 0.16
C GLU A 81 19.45 14.99 -0.54
N LYS A 82 18.46 15.86 -0.29
CA LYS A 82 17.14 15.75 -0.93
C LYS A 82 17.21 15.69 -2.46
N LYS A 83 18.15 16.44 -3.05
CA LYS A 83 18.35 16.51 -4.51
C LYS A 83 18.83 15.19 -5.13
N ASP A 84 19.38 14.30 -4.32
CA ASP A 84 19.86 12.99 -4.78
C ASP A 84 18.71 11.98 -4.87
N ILE A 85 17.59 12.23 -4.18
CA ILE A 85 16.38 11.42 -4.24
C ILE A 85 15.64 11.73 -5.53
N ARG A 86 15.58 10.72 -6.41
CA ARG A 86 14.82 10.81 -7.66
C ARG A 86 13.36 10.42 -7.48
N THR A 87 13.06 9.54 -6.52
CA THR A 87 11.73 8.95 -6.33
C THR A 87 11.47 8.59 -4.88
N GLY A 88 10.23 8.55 -4.44
CA GLY A 88 9.89 8.16 -3.09
C GLY A 88 8.43 7.78 -2.90
N ALA A 89 8.16 7.20 -1.75
CA ALA A 89 6.81 6.85 -1.31
C ALA A 89 6.59 7.44 0.08
N ILE A 90 5.48 8.15 0.28
CA ILE A 90 5.10 8.68 1.59
C ILE A 90 3.76 8.06 1.95
N ILE A 91 3.76 7.08 2.84
CA ILE A 91 2.52 6.45 3.27
C ILE A 91 2.13 7.03 4.61
N ILE A 92 0.90 7.53 4.67
CA ILE A 92 0.21 7.82 5.92
C ILE A 92 -0.79 6.69 6.13
N THR A 93 -0.67 5.96 7.23
CA THR A 93 -1.39 4.70 7.48
C THR A 93 -2.37 4.78 8.64
N GLY A 94 -3.34 3.87 8.65
CA GLY A 94 -4.33 3.71 9.71
C GLY A 94 -5.14 4.98 10.03
N GLU A 95 -5.40 5.22 11.31
CA GLU A 95 -6.18 6.38 11.77
C GLU A 95 -5.48 7.72 11.46
N THR A 96 -4.16 7.72 11.23
CA THR A 96 -3.42 8.94 10.88
C THR A 96 -3.82 9.46 9.51
N ALA A 97 -4.19 8.59 8.58
CA ALA A 97 -4.64 8.97 7.24
C ALA A 97 -5.98 9.72 7.26
N ARG A 98 -6.77 9.58 8.33
CA ARG A 98 -8.09 10.22 8.51
C ARG A 98 -8.03 11.52 9.32
N LYS A 99 -6.84 11.95 9.75
CA LYS A 99 -6.64 13.17 10.54
C LYS A 99 -6.85 14.42 9.67
N GLU A 100 -7.33 15.49 10.31
CA GLU A 100 -7.75 16.72 9.61
C GLU A 100 -6.68 17.33 8.71
N ASN A 101 -5.41 17.20 9.10
CA ASN A 101 -4.28 17.78 8.38
C ASN A 101 -3.41 16.74 7.64
N ALA A 102 -3.91 15.51 7.41
CA ALA A 102 -3.14 14.46 6.74
C ALA A 102 -2.73 14.87 5.32
N GLU A 103 -3.65 15.44 4.54
CA GLU A 103 -3.36 15.93 3.18
C GLU A 103 -2.33 17.07 3.17
N GLU A 104 -2.46 18.03 4.09
CA GLU A 104 -1.50 19.15 4.22
C GLU A 104 -0.09 18.65 4.56
N VAL A 105 0.00 17.69 5.49
CA VAL A 105 1.26 17.05 5.88
C VAL A 105 1.87 16.34 4.68
N LEU A 106 1.07 15.58 3.95
CA LEU A 106 1.54 14.81 2.79
C LEU A 106 2.07 15.73 1.68
N ALA A 107 1.29 16.75 1.31
CA ALA A 107 1.69 17.76 0.34
C ALA A 107 2.99 18.46 0.75
N ALA A 108 3.14 18.78 2.04
CA ALA A 108 4.34 19.42 2.56
C ALA A 108 5.55 18.48 2.67
N LEU A 109 5.34 17.16 2.76
CA LEU A 109 6.43 16.18 2.80
C LEU A 109 6.88 15.71 1.42
N SER A 110 6.10 15.99 0.37
CA SER A 110 6.47 15.67 -1.02
C SER A 110 7.86 16.20 -1.42
N GLU A 111 8.30 17.34 -0.85
CA GLU A 111 9.63 17.91 -1.08
C GLU A 111 10.78 16.99 -0.63
N PHE A 112 10.52 16.03 0.26
CA PHE A 112 11.51 15.06 0.74
C PHE A 112 11.53 13.81 -0.15
N ALA A 113 10.38 13.37 -0.65
CA ALA A 113 10.27 12.14 -1.44
C ALA A 113 10.67 12.30 -2.92
N GLY A 114 10.94 13.52 -3.38
CA GLY A 114 11.38 13.80 -4.74
C GLY A 114 10.21 13.92 -5.71
N ASP A 115 10.45 13.66 -6.99
CA ASP A 115 9.45 13.88 -8.05
C ASP A 115 8.27 12.89 -7.98
N PHE A 116 8.35 11.85 -7.15
CA PHE A 116 7.36 10.77 -7.03
C PHE A 116 6.89 10.66 -5.60
N VAL A 117 5.57 10.58 -5.40
CA VAL A 117 4.96 10.44 -4.07
C VAL A 117 3.74 9.54 -4.21
N VAL A 118 3.82 8.33 -3.66
CA VAL A 118 2.60 7.56 -3.36
C VAL A 118 1.91 8.27 -2.20
N GLU A 119 0.64 8.61 -2.34
CA GLU A 119 -0.20 9.24 -1.31
C GLU A 119 -1.21 8.22 -0.76
N THR A 120 -1.51 8.34 0.55
CA THR A 120 -2.51 7.59 1.37
C THR A 120 -2.97 6.23 0.82
N ALA A 121 -2.45 5.15 1.41
CA ALA A 121 -2.95 3.81 1.11
C ALA A 121 -4.27 3.54 1.86
N GLY A 122 -5.31 3.11 1.14
CA GLY A 122 -6.43 2.42 1.77
C GLY A 122 -5.95 1.15 2.48
N ALA A 123 -6.75 0.61 3.42
CA ALA A 123 -6.32 -0.49 4.28
C ALA A 123 -5.84 -1.74 3.49
N ASP A 124 -6.46 -2.02 2.35
CA ASP A 124 -6.05 -3.10 1.44
C ASP A 124 -4.69 -2.85 0.78
N LEU A 125 -4.44 -1.62 0.30
CA LEU A 125 -3.14 -1.29 -0.30
C LEU A 125 -2.04 -1.33 0.77
N GLU A 126 -2.33 -0.86 1.98
CA GLU A 126 -1.42 -0.97 3.12
C GLU A 126 -1.09 -2.44 3.40
N ALA A 127 -2.11 -3.31 3.43
CA ALA A 127 -1.94 -4.75 3.61
C ALA A 127 -1.05 -5.36 2.52
N ILE A 128 -1.31 -5.04 1.25
CA ILE A 128 -0.53 -5.54 0.11
C ILE A 128 0.93 -5.11 0.22
N LEU A 129 1.18 -3.83 0.51
CA LEU A 129 2.53 -3.31 0.66
C LEU A 129 3.25 -3.96 1.85
N ALA A 130 2.58 -4.10 2.99
CA ALA A 130 3.13 -4.79 4.15
C ALA A 130 3.48 -6.25 3.81
N GLY A 131 2.61 -6.97 3.10
CA GLY A 131 2.86 -8.35 2.69
C GLY A 131 4.03 -8.50 1.71
N PHE A 132 4.19 -7.57 0.76
CA PHE A 132 5.39 -7.53 -0.08
C PHE A 132 6.65 -7.24 0.74
N GLY A 133 6.60 -6.24 1.63
CA GLY A 133 7.74 -5.87 2.47
C GLY A 133 8.14 -6.95 3.49
N ALA A 134 7.17 -7.72 3.98
CA ALA A 134 7.40 -8.89 4.84
C ALA A 134 8.02 -10.08 4.08
N GLY A 135 7.88 -10.08 2.74
CA GLY A 135 8.36 -11.15 1.86
C GLY A 135 7.36 -12.29 1.64
N ALA A 136 6.08 -12.07 1.94
CA ALA A 136 5.05 -13.10 1.87
C ALA A 136 4.78 -13.57 0.42
N SER A 137 4.87 -12.65 -0.54
CA SER A 137 4.78 -12.98 -1.98
C SER A 137 5.90 -13.94 -2.40
N GLU A 138 7.15 -13.68 -2.00
CA GLU A 138 8.28 -14.55 -2.34
C GLU A 138 8.17 -15.92 -1.69
N VAL A 139 7.70 -15.99 -0.44
CA VAL A 139 7.44 -17.27 0.24
C VAL A 139 6.36 -18.04 -0.50
N SER A 140 5.25 -17.41 -0.84
CA SER A 140 4.16 -18.03 -1.59
C SER A 140 4.64 -18.56 -2.94
N LYS A 141 5.40 -17.76 -3.69
CA LYS A 141 5.94 -18.15 -5.00
C LYS A 141 6.92 -19.32 -4.94
N LYS A 142 7.80 -19.35 -3.93
CA LYS A 142 8.80 -20.43 -3.77
C LYS A 142 8.17 -21.75 -3.35
N THR A 143 7.14 -21.67 -2.50
CA THR A 143 6.53 -22.85 -1.87
C THR A 143 5.30 -23.33 -2.63
N ARG A 144 4.73 -22.50 -3.52
CA ARG A 144 3.44 -22.70 -4.18
C ARG A 144 2.27 -22.91 -3.20
N GLU A 145 2.40 -22.41 -1.98
CA GLU A 145 1.38 -22.46 -0.93
C GLU A 145 0.70 -21.09 -0.78
N LYS A 146 -0.49 -21.06 -0.19
CA LYS A 146 -1.15 -19.81 0.20
C LYS A 146 -0.48 -19.28 1.47
N VAL A 147 -0.06 -18.03 1.41
CA VAL A 147 0.59 -17.35 2.53
C VAL A 147 -0.22 -16.12 2.87
N VAL A 148 -0.58 -15.99 4.15
CA VAL A 148 -1.27 -14.80 4.66
C VAL A 148 -0.29 -14.01 5.50
N ASN A 149 -0.18 -12.70 5.24
CA ASN A 149 0.54 -11.77 6.10
C ASN A 149 -0.45 -10.92 6.90
N PHE A 150 -0.29 -10.89 8.21
CA PHE A 150 -0.99 -9.98 9.11
C PHE A 150 -0.05 -8.87 9.59
N ASP A 151 -0.26 -7.65 9.11
CA ASP A 151 0.45 -6.47 9.57
C ASP A 151 -0.27 -5.84 10.75
N ILE A 152 0.21 -6.13 11.97
CA ILE A 152 -0.48 -5.76 13.21
C ILE A 152 0.13 -4.48 13.79
N GLY A 153 -0.61 -3.39 13.62
CA GLY A 153 -0.26 -2.08 14.14
C GLY A 153 -0.88 -1.78 15.51
N GLY A 154 -1.00 -0.48 15.80
CA GLY A 154 -1.60 -0.02 17.05
C GLY A 154 -3.12 -0.20 17.10
N GLY A 155 -3.84 0.16 16.04
CA GLY A 155 -5.32 0.12 16.03
C GLY A 155 -5.92 -0.93 15.11
N THR A 156 -5.15 -1.42 14.15
CA THR A 156 -5.63 -2.25 13.04
C THR A 156 -4.63 -3.34 12.68
N THR A 157 -5.16 -4.40 12.07
CA THR A 157 -4.41 -5.46 11.43
C THR A 157 -4.76 -5.44 9.95
N ASN A 158 -3.79 -5.16 9.10
CA ASN A 158 -3.93 -5.14 7.66
C ASN A 158 -3.43 -6.47 7.09
N SER A 159 -4.31 -7.21 6.41
CA SER A 159 -4.08 -8.60 6.02
C SER A 159 -4.09 -8.77 4.51
N VAL A 160 -3.13 -9.54 3.98
CA VAL A 160 -3.09 -9.89 2.57
C VAL A 160 -2.78 -11.38 2.40
N ALA A 161 -3.48 -12.01 1.46
CA ALA A 161 -3.28 -13.39 1.07
C ALA A 161 -2.62 -13.46 -0.32
N PHE A 162 -1.56 -14.26 -0.42
CA PHE A 162 -0.86 -14.54 -1.67
C PHE A 162 -1.02 -16.00 -2.09
N LYS A 163 -1.12 -16.24 -3.40
CA LYS A 163 -0.98 -17.56 -4.03
C LYS A 163 -0.07 -17.46 -5.25
N ASP A 164 0.97 -18.28 -5.30
CA ASP A 164 1.96 -18.29 -6.38
C ASP A 164 2.65 -16.93 -6.60
N GLY A 165 2.70 -16.11 -5.54
CA GLY A 165 3.25 -14.75 -5.55
C GLY A 165 2.26 -13.65 -5.94
N GLU A 166 1.04 -14.00 -6.35
CA GLU A 166 -0.02 -13.07 -6.73
C GLU A 166 -0.97 -12.80 -5.55
N VAL A 167 -1.46 -11.57 -5.43
CA VAL A 167 -2.47 -11.19 -4.42
C VAL A 167 -3.81 -11.85 -4.79
N ILE A 168 -4.42 -12.57 -3.85
CA ILE A 168 -5.76 -13.17 -4.03
C ILE A 168 -6.82 -12.49 -3.17
N ASP A 169 -6.42 -11.89 -2.06
CA ASP A 169 -7.29 -11.17 -1.14
C ASP A 169 -6.51 -10.17 -0.30
N ALA A 170 -7.15 -9.08 0.08
CA ALA A 170 -6.68 -8.11 1.07
C ALA A 170 -7.88 -7.69 1.92
N PHE A 171 -7.67 -7.40 3.20
CA PHE A 171 -8.71 -6.93 4.11
C PHE A 171 -8.08 -6.35 5.38
N ALA A 172 -8.87 -5.64 6.19
CA ALA A 172 -8.41 -5.10 7.46
C ALA A 172 -9.35 -5.37 8.62
N LEU A 173 -8.77 -5.41 9.83
CA LEU A 173 -9.47 -5.71 11.07
C LEU A 173 -9.14 -4.67 12.15
N ASN A 174 -10.09 -4.37 13.02
CA ASN A 174 -9.91 -3.57 14.23
C ASN A 174 -9.20 -4.36 15.35
N ILE A 175 -8.03 -4.93 15.05
CA ILE A 175 -7.18 -5.71 15.96
C ILE A 175 -5.82 -5.03 16.02
N GLY A 176 -5.34 -4.63 17.21
CA GLY A 176 -4.06 -3.95 17.36
C GLY A 176 -3.64 -3.80 18.82
N GLY A 177 -2.38 -3.39 19.04
CA GLY A 177 -1.80 -3.32 20.39
C GLY A 177 -2.31 -2.16 21.26
N ARG A 178 -2.75 -1.06 20.65
CA ARG A 178 -3.17 0.19 21.33
C ARG A 178 -4.68 0.28 21.57
N LEU A 179 -5.41 -0.83 21.42
CA LEU A 179 -6.85 -0.89 21.68
C LEU A 179 -7.18 -0.68 23.16
N ILE A 180 -6.24 -1.02 24.05
CA ILE A 180 -6.25 -0.67 25.47
C ILE A 180 -4.88 -0.06 25.78
N ARG A 181 -4.86 1.08 26.47
CA ARG A 181 -3.63 1.77 26.88
C ARG A 181 -3.63 1.98 28.39
N PHE A 182 -2.45 2.11 28.96
CA PHE A 182 -2.23 2.24 30.39
C PHE A 182 -1.55 3.57 30.75
N ASN A 183 -1.79 4.05 31.96
CA ASN A 183 -1.03 5.09 32.64
C ASN A 183 0.21 4.46 33.32
N GLU A 184 1.14 5.30 33.79
CA GLU A 184 2.33 4.84 34.53
C GLU A 184 2.01 4.09 35.83
N ASP A 185 0.81 4.30 36.39
CA ASP A 185 0.29 3.63 37.59
C ASP A 185 -0.49 2.33 37.27
N PHE A 186 -0.35 1.81 36.06
CA PHE A 186 -1.03 0.61 35.53
C PHE A 186 -2.54 0.76 35.31
N SER A 187 -3.14 1.91 35.61
CA SER A 187 -4.56 2.13 35.34
C SER A 187 -4.83 2.29 33.84
N ILE A 188 -6.01 1.90 33.38
CA ILE A 188 -6.40 2.08 31.98
C ILE A 188 -6.56 3.56 31.67
N SER A 189 -5.77 4.07 30.72
CA SER A 189 -5.89 5.44 30.22
C SER A 189 -6.85 5.55 29.04
N TYR A 190 -7.07 4.45 28.31
CA TYR A 190 -7.92 4.43 27.13
C TYR A 190 -8.42 3.03 26.77
N ILE A 191 -9.66 2.99 26.27
CA ILE A 191 -10.29 1.80 25.69
C ILE A 191 -10.89 2.20 24.33
N SER A 192 -10.54 1.47 23.28
CA SER A 192 -11.12 1.70 21.96
C SER A 192 -12.60 1.28 21.94
N LYS A 193 -13.46 2.13 21.36
CA LYS A 193 -14.88 1.79 21.14
C LYS A 193 -15.06 0.53 20.28
N LYS A 194 -14.06 0.23 19.44
CA LYS A 194 -14.05 -0.91 18.50
C LYS A 194 -14.07 -2.27 19.21
N ILE A 195 -13.57 -2.35 20.45
CA ILE A 195 -13.54 -3.59 21.23
C ILE A 195 -14.70 -3.77 22.20
N LEU A 196 -15.61 -2.78 22.32
CA LEU A 196 -16.78 -2.89 23.20
C LEU A 196 -17.67 -4.12 22.92
N PRO A 197 -17.91 -4.52 21.65
CA PRO A 197 -18.64 -5.77 21.38
C PRO A 197 -17.94 -7.01 21.95
N ILE A 198 -16.61 -7.03 21.98
CA ILE A 198 -15.80 -8.13 22.53
C ILE A 198 -15.86 -8.13 24.05
N LEU A 199 -15.69 -6.98 24.69
CA LEU A 199 -15.81 -6.88 26.15
C LEU A 199 -17.19 -7.36 26.61
N LYS A 200 -18.24 -6.98 25.88
CA LYS A 200 -19.60 -7.45 26.13
C LYS A 200 -19.76 -8.96 25.94
N SER A 201 -19.22 -9.56 24.86
CA SER A 201 -19.32 -11.00 24.63
C SER A 201 -18.57 -11.82 25.67
N LEU A 202 -17.49 -11.26 26.23
CA LEU A 202 -16.70 -11.86 27.30
C LEU A 202 -17.25 -11.57 28.71
N ASN A 203 -18.34 -10.78 28.85
CA ASN A 203 -18.84 -10.29 30.14
C ASN A 203 -17.77 -9.55 30.98
N LEU A 204 -16.89 -8.80 30.31
CA LEU A 204 -15.82 -8.01 30.93
C LEU A 204 -16.22 -6.54 31.03
N HIS A 205 -15.85 -5.90 32.14
CA HIS A 205 -16.17 -4.50 32.42
C HIS A 205 -14.90 -3.73 32.79
N PHE A 206 -14.23 -3.19 31.78
CA PHE A 206 -13.09 -2.30 32.00
C PHE A 206 -13.55 -0.85 32.15
N ALA A 207 -12.95 -0.13 33.09
CA ALA A 207 -13.17 1.29 33.31
C ALA A 207 -11.85 2.06 33.15
N ILE A 208 -11.93 3.27 32.59
CA ILE A 208 -10.80 4.21 32.58
C ILE A 208 -10.47 4.59 34.03
N GLU A 209 -9.20 4.83 34.34
CA GLU A 209 -8.66 5.09 35.68
C GLU A 209 -8.79 3.89 36.64
N SER A 210 -8.96 2.67 36.12
CA SER A 210 -8.95 1.44 36.93
C SER A 210 -7.84 0.50 36.48
N ILE A 211 -7.24 -0.23 37.45
CA ILE A 211 -6.24 -1.27 37.18
C ILE A 211 -6.99 -2.54 36.78
N PRO A 212 -6.82 -3.06 35.56
CA PRO A 212 -7.52 -4.25 35.11
C PRO A 212 -6.90 -5.52 35.68
N ASP A 213 -7.70 -6.57 35.78
CA ASP A 213 -7.16 -7.90 36.05
C ASP A 213 -6.39 -8.41 34.82
N PHE A 214 -5.20 -8.95 35.06
CA PHE A 214 -4.32 -9.43 33.98
C PHE A 214 -4.94 -10.61 33.22
N ASN A 215 -5.66 -11.52 33.89
CA ASN A 215 -6.31 -12.64 33.21
C ASN A 215 -7.48 -12.17 32.34
N GLU A 216 -8.16 -11.08 32.72
CA GLU A 216 -9.16 -10.44 31.88
C GLU A 216 -8.51 -9.86 30.60
N LEU A 217 -7.33 -9.23 30.70
CA LEU A 217 -6.58 -8.78 29.52
C LEU A 217 -6.15 -9.95 28.62
N VAL A 218 -5.72 -11.08 29.21
CA VAL A 218 -5.40 -12.32 28.49
C VAL A 218 -6.62 -12.84 27.72
N ARG A 219 -7.81 -12.81 28.34
CA ARG A 219 -9.05 -13.23 27.66
C ARG A 219 -9.37 -12.36 26.45
N VAL A 220 -9.17 -11.05 26.53
CA VAL A 220 -9.38 -10.14 25.39
C VAL A 220 -8.38 -10.41 24.28
N THR A 221 -7.10 -10.50 24.59
CA THR A 221 -6.04 -10.74 23.60
C THR A 221 -6.14 -12.12 22.96
N ASN A 222 -6.51 -13.15 23.72
CA ASN A 222 -6.82 -14.48 23.18
C ASN A 222 -8.03 -14.48 22.24
N PHE A 223 -9.07 -13.69 22.52
CA PHE A 223 -10.21 -13.55 21.61
C PHE A 223 -9.79 -12.93 20.27
N LEU A 224 -8.98 -11.87 20.30
CA LEU A 224 -8.46 -11.21 19.09
C LEU A 224 -7.58 -12.18 18.28
N ALA A 225 -6.65 -12.87 18.93
CA ALA A 225 -5.78 -13.86 18.31
C ALA A 225 -6.56 -15.06 17.73
N SER A 226 -7.58 -15.54 18.45
CA SER A 226 -8.46 -16.62 17.97
C SER A 226 -9.26 -16.20 16.74
N THR A 227 -9.64 -14.93 16.64
CA THR A 227 -10.34 -14.40 15.46
C THR A 227 -9.43 -14.47 14.22
N LEU A 228 -8.16 -14.06 14.34
CA LEU A 228 -7.17 -14.19 13.26
C LEU A 228 -6.99 -15.67 12.84
N LEU A 229 -6.92 -16.58 13.81
CA LEU A 229 -6.81 -18.01 13.57
C LEU A 229 -8.01 -18.56 12.80
N LYS A 230 -9.23 -18.23 13.21
CA LYS A 230 -10.46 -18.67 12.55
C LYS A 230 -10.52 -18.18 11.11
N ILE A 231 -10.12 -16.93 10.86
CA ILE A 231 -10.06 -16.35 9.51
C ILE A 231 -9.12 -17.17 8.60
N VAL A 232 -7.90 -17.50 9.05
CA VAL A 232 -6.95 -18.26 8.19
C VAL A 232 -7.35 -19.71 7.97
N LYS A 233 -8.22 -20.26 8.82
CA LYS A 233 -8.76 -21.62 8.70
C LYS A 233 -10.10 -21.68 7.96
N ASN A 234 -10.66 -20.54 7.57
CA ASN A 234 -12.01 -20.42 7.03
C ASN A 234 -13.08 -20.99 7.99
N GLU A 235 -12.92 -20.75 9.29
CA GLU A 235 -13.88 -21.11 10.33
C GLU A 235 -14.89 -19.98 10.56
N GLU A 236 -16.09 -20.32 11.05
CA GLU A 236 -17.14 -19.35 11.33
C GLU A 236 -16.77 -18.43 12.50
N LEU A 237 -16.95 -17.13 12.31
CA LEU A 237 -16.75 -16.13 13.34
C LEU A 237 -18.05 -15.90 14.12
N ASP A 238 -17.91 -15.64 15.42
CA ASP A 238 -19.05 -15.14 16.18
C ASP A 238 -19.39 -13.68 15.80
N GLU A 239 -20.49 -13.17 16.32
CA GLU A 239 -20.97 -11.82 16.03
C GLU A 239 -19.94 -10.73 16.41
N ALA A 240 -19.21 -10.92 17.51
CA ALA A 240 -18.22 -9.95 17.98
C ALA A 240 -16.97 -9.95 17.08
N GLY A 241 -16.49 -11.13 16.68
CA GLY A 241 -15.38 -11.30 15.76
C GLY A 241 -15.71 -10.77 14.36
N SER A 242 -16.93 -11.00 13.87
CA SER A 242 -17.38 -10.50 12.56
C SER A 242 -17.43 -8.97 12.51
N LYS A 243 -17.71 -8.30 13.63
CA LYS A 243 -17.71 -6.83 13.73
C LYS A 243 -16.31 -6.20 13.73
N LEU A 244 -15.25 -7.01 13.73
CA LEU A 244 -13.89 -6.50 13.65
C LEU A 244 -13.48 -6.11 12.23
N PHE A 245 -14.14 -6.62 11.19
CA PHE A 245 -13.84 -6.25 9.81
C PHE A 245 -14.04 -4.75 9.57
N ILE A 246 -13.13 -4.19 8.80
CA ILE A 246 -13.17 -2.80 8.34
C ILE A 246 -13.64 -2.84 6.89
N GLU A 247 -14.72 -2.11 6.60
CA GLU A 247 -15.30 -1.90 5.26
C GLU A 247 -15.89 -3.16 4.59
N HIS A 248 -15.16 -4.27 4.54
CA HIS A 248 -15.62 -5.54 3.97
C HIS A 248 -14.98 -6.75 4.64
N ASN A 249 -15.58 -7.93 4.39
CA ASN A 249 -15.05 -9.20 4.87
C ASN A 249 -13.97 -9.76 3.93
N ASN A 250 -13.19 -10.71 4.43
CA ASN A 250 -12.29 -11.52 3.60
C ASN A 250 -13.07 -12.47 2.68
N LYS A 251 -12.45 -12.88 1.58
CA LYS A 251 -12.89 -14.02 0.78
C LYS A 251 -12.55 -15.33 1.50
N VAL A 252 -13.22 -16.42 1.09
CA VAL A 252 -12.94 -17.78 1.58
C VAL A 252 -11.44 -18.09 1.48
N LEU A 253 -10.82 -18.29 2.65
CA LEU A 253 -9.37 -18.31 2.79
C LEU A 253 -8.94 -19.47 3.69
N THR A 254 -8.14 -20.39 3.13
CA THR A 254 -7.44 -21.41 3.92
C THR A 254 -5.96 -21.27 3.63
N ALA A 255 -5.17 -20.89 4.64
CA ALA A 255 -3.75 -20.64 4.49
C ALA A 255 -2.92 -21.80 5.06
N GLU A 256 -1.93 -22.27 4.31
CA GLU A 256 -0.97 -23.27 4.82
C GLU A 256 0.11 -22.62 5.69
N LYS A 257 0.37 -21.32 5.49
CA LYS A 257 1.42 -20.54 6.16
C LYS A 257 0.93 -19.15 6.51
N VAL A 258 1.42 -18.66 7.65
CA VAL A 258 1.09 -17.32 8.15
C VAL A 258 2.37 -16.57 8.48
N MET A 259 2.37 -15.29 8.18
CA MET A 259 3.40 -14.33 8.53
C MET A 259 2.75 -13.19 9.30
N PHE A 260 3.47 -12.65 10.25
CA PHE A 260 3.09 -11.47 11.01
C PHE A 260 4.14 -10.38 10.78
N SER A 261 3.68 -9.16 10.51
CA SER A 261 4.50 -7.95 10.42
C SER A 261 3.91 -6.84 11.31
N GLY A 262 4.55 -5.67 11.34
CA GLY A 262 4.08 -4.53 12.14
C GLY A 262 4.60 -4.56 13.57
N GLY A 263 4.23 -3.57 14.37
CA GLY A 263 4.82 -3.37 15.70
C GLY A 263 4.53 -4.50 16.68
N VAL A 264 3.33 -5.08 16.64
CA VAL A 264 2.96 -6.20 17.53
C VAL A 264 3.68 -7.50 17.13
N SER A 265 4.10 -7.65 15.87
CA SER A 265 4.79 -8.86 15.41
C SER A 265 6.12 -9.11 16.10
N GLU A 266 6.79 -8.08 16.62
CA GLU A 266 8.03 -8.25 17.41
C GLU A 266 7.81 -9.19 18.61
N PHE A 267 6.63 -9.14 19.22
CA PHE A 267 6.27 -9.99 20.35
C PHE A 267 5.77 -11.39 19.92
N VAL A 268 5.21 -11.51 18.71
CA VAL A 268 4.84 -12.82 18.13
C VAL A 268 6.07 -13.71 17.94
N TYR A 269 7.21 -13.12 17.55
CA TYR A 269 8.48 -13.84 17.38
C TYR A 269 9.43 -13.74 18.56
N SER A 270 9.04 -13.05 19.64
CA SER A 270 9.81 -13.06 20.87
C SER A 270 9.79 -14.45 21.49
N TYR A 271 10.77 -14.74 22.35
CA TYR A 271 10.77 -15.94 23.21
C TYR A 271 10.31 -15.64 24.63
N ASN A 272 10.10 -14.36 24.96
CA ASN A 272 9.67 -13.97 26.29
C ASN A 272 8.17 -14.25 26.45
N ASP A 273 7.81 -14.79 27.61
CA ASP A 273 6.41 -14.87 28.04
C ASP A 273 5.98 -13.54 28.67
N VAL A 274 4.67 -13.28 28.62
CA VAL A 274 4.05 -12.13 29.25
C VAL A 274 3.13 -12.64 30.34
N ASN A 275 3.49 -12.40 31.60
CA ASN A 275 2.85 -13.00 32.77
C ASN A 275 2.23 -11.97 33.73
N GLU A 276 2.59 -10.69 33.60
CA GLU A 276 2.06 -9.63 34.46
C GLU A 276 1.94 -8.28 33.73
N ILE A 277 1.14 -7.37 34.30
CA ILE A 277 0.84 -6.06 33.70
C ILE A 277 2.06 -5.14 33.62
N SER A 278 3.05 -5.33 34.50
CA SER A 278 4.31 -4.56 34.53
C SER A 278 5.08 -4.69 33.21
N GLU A 279 5.04 -5.86 32.58
CA GLU A 279 5.71 -6.15 31.31
C GLU A 279 5.05 -5.44 30.12
N LEU A 280 3.84 -4.89 30.30
CA LEU A 280 3.15 -4.09 29.29
C LEU A 280 3.57 -2.61 29.32
N MET A 281 4.20 -2.16 30.42
CA MET A 281 4.46 -0.73 30.65
C MET A 281 5.56 -0.15 29.78
N GLU A 282 6.45 -0.98 29.24
CA GLU A 282 7.47 -0.50 28.28
C GLU A 282 6.83 0.21 27.08
N TYR A 283 5.65 -0.26 26.65
CA TYR A 283 4.90 0.27 25.51
C TYR A 283 3.62 1.01 25.92
N GLY A 284 3.15 0.79 27.15
CA GLY A 284 1.95 1.40 27.72
C GLY A 284 0.66 0.90 27.07
N ASP A 285 0.66 -0.29 26.49
CA ASP A 285 -0.48 -0.86 25.76
C ASP A 285 -0.47 -2.40 25.76
N ILE A 286 -1.54 -3.02 25.24
CA ILE A 286 -1.71 -4.49 25.21
C ILE A 286 -0.93 -5.16 24.07
N GLY A 287 -0.14 -4.43 23.28
CA GLY A 287 0.63 -4.95 22.15
C GLY A 287 1.51 -6.16 22.48
N PRO A 288 2.33 -6.11 23.55
CA PRO A 288 3.13 -7.25 23.97
C PRO A 288 2.29 -8.49 24.27
N LEU A 289 1.19 -8.31 25.01
CA LEU A 289 0.28 -9.41 25.36
C LEU A 289 -0.44 -9.97 24.14
N LEU A 290 -0.89 -9.13 23.22
CA LEU A 290 -1.54 -9.56 21.98
C LEU A 290 -0.58 -10.41 21.13
N GLY A 291 0.67 -9.99 20.96
CA GLY A 291 1.65 -10.76 20.21
C GLY A 291 1.96 -12.11 20.87
N TRP A 292 2.05 -12.14 22.20
CA TRP A 292 2.17 -13.38 22.98
C TRP A 292 0.98 -14.32 22.78
N SER A 293 -0.26 -13.82 22.87
CA SER A 293 -1.48 -14.60 22.63
C SER A 293 -1.53 -15.18 21.22
N ILE A 294 -1.15 -14.39 20.20
CA ILE A 294 -1.08 -14.85 18.81
C ILE A 294 -0.07 -15.99 18.69
N ARG A 295 1.14 -15.84 19.23
CA ARG A 295 2.18 -16.87 19.20
C ARG A 295 1.65 -18.19 19.75
N ASN A 296 1.08 -18.17 20.95
CA ASN A 296 0.64 -19.37 21.65
C ASN A 296 -0.52 -20.05 20.91
N ILE A 297 -1.55 -19.30 20.53
CA ILE A 297 -2.73 -19.85 19.86
C ILE A 297 -2.38 -20.46 18.50
N PHE A 298 -1.52 -19.82 17.71
CA PHE A 298 -1.12 -20.35 16.40
C PHE A 298 -0.20 -21.58 16.53
N GLN A 299 0.67 -21.62 17.53
CA GLN A 299 1.51 -22.79 17.82
C GLN A 299 0.69 -24.00 18.28
N GLU A 300 -0.25 -23.81 19.20
CA GLU A 300 -1.17 -24.86 19.68
C GLU A 300 -1.94 -25.53 18.52
N HIS A 301 -2.26 -24.77 17.48
CA HIS A 301 -3.02 -25.23 16.32
C HIS A 301 -2.15 -25.70 15.15
N SER A 302 -0.83 -25.88 15.35
CA SER A 302 0.12 -26.41 14.36
C SER A 302 0.18 -25.62 13.03
N LEU A 303 -0.15 -24.33 13.05
CA LEU A 303 0.01 -23.46 11.88
C LEU A 303 1.48 -23.02 11.77
N LYS A 304 2.04 -23.12 10.56
CA LYS A 304 3.42 -22.74 10.31
C LYS A 304 3.53 -21.22 10.25
N ILE A 305 4.00 -20.63 11.33
CA ILE A 305 4.40 -19.22 11.38
C ILE A 305 5.78 -19.09 10.76
N ILE A 306 5.92 -18.20 9.77
CA ILE A 306 7.21 -17.89 9.14
C ILE A 306 7.60 -16.48 9.55
N GLU A 307 8.77 -16.36 10.17
CA GLU A 307 9.32 -15.06 10.53
C GLU A 307 9.71 -14.28 9.26
N PRO A 308 9.17 -13.05 9.07
CA PRO A 308 9.52 -12.22 7.93
C PRO A 308 10.95 -11.69 8.08
N LYS A 309 11.55 -11.31 6.96
CA LYS A 309 12.84 -10.60 7.00
C LYS A 309 12.72 -9.22 7.66
N GLU A 310 11.55 -8.61 7.53
CA GLU A 310 11.28 -7.25 7.97
C GLU A 310 9.92 -7.25 8.68
N LYS A 311 9.91 -6.89 9.97
CA LYS A 311 8.74 -6.94 10.86
C LYS A 311 8.03 -5.59 10.90
N ILE A 312 8.35 -4.74 11.87
CA ILE A 312 7.80 -3.38 12.01
C ILE A 312 8.05 -2.45 10.81
N ARG A 313 9.04 -2.78 9.96
CA ARG A 313 9.40 -2.03 8.75
C ARG A 313 8.81 -2.60 7.46
N ALA A 314 7.98 -3.65 7.53
CA ALA A 314 7.42 -4.28 6.34
C ALA A 314 6.72 -3.27 5.43
N THR A 315 5.81 -2.47 5.99
CA THR A 315 4.99 -1.49 5.24
C THR A 315 5.84 -0.44 4.55
N VAL A 316 6.80 0.19 5.25
CA VAL A 316 7.70 1.19 4.65
C VAL A 316 8.62 0.58 3.58
N ILE A 317 9.01 -0.69 3.72
CA ILE A 317 9.83 -1.40 2.73
C ILE A 317 9.02 -1.76 1.50
N GLY A 318 7.80 -2.25 1.69
CA GLY A 318 6.83 -2.44 0.61
C GLY A 318 6.55 -1.15 -0.14
N ALA A 319 6.34 -0.05 0.59
CA ALA A 319 6.17 1.29 0.03
C ALA A 319 7.35 1.72 -0.82
N GLY A 320 8.56 1.77 -0.25
CA GLY A 320 9.74 2.29 -0.91
C GLY A 320 10.33 1.35 -1.98
N SER A 321 9.91 0.08 -1.99
CA SER A 321 10.46 -0.91 -2.92
C SER A 321 9.43 -1.43 -3.91
N HIS A 322 8.17 -1.67 -3.54
CA HIS A 322 7.18 -2.39 -4.35
C HIS A 322 6.02 -1.53 -4.89
N SER A 323 5.89 -0.26 -4.49
CA SER A 323 4.85 0.65 -5.03
C SER A 323 5.10 1.11 -6.47
N MET A 324 6.33 0.94 -6.98
CA MET A 324 6.73 1.46 -8.29
C MET A 324 6.82 0.35 -9.34
N ALA A 325 6.07 0.52 -10.43
CA ALA A 325 6.23 -0.24 -11.67
C ALA A 325 7.09 0.56 -12.66
N ILE A 326 7.67 -0.13 -13.64
CA ILE A 326 8.25 0.50 -14.82
C ILE A 326 7.32 0.17 -15.98
N SER A 327 6.94 1.18 -16.76
CA SER A 327 6.17 0.99 -18.00
C SER A 327 6.88 0.05 -18.97
N GLY A 328 6.11 -0.55 -19.88
CA GLY A 328 6.69 -1.28 -21.00
C GLY A 328 7.69 -0.43 -21.80
N SER A 329 8.50 -1.10 -22.60
CA SER A 329 9.48 -0.46 -23.50
C SER A 329 8.88 0.12 -24.77
N THR A 330 7.62 -0.19 -25.01
CA THR A 330 6.83 0.03 -26.21
C THR A 330 5.82 1.13 -25.92
N ILE A 331 6.31 2.26 -25.43
CA ILE A 331 5.47 3.38 -25.03
C ILE A 331 5.71 4.62 -25.87
N VAL A 332 4.78 5.56 -25.78
CA VAL A 332 4.88 6.90 -26.36
C VAL A 332 4.57 7.89 -25.27
N PHE A 333 5.43 8.87 -25.05
CA PHE A 333 5.18 9.97 -24.12
C PHE A 333 5.71 11.27 -24.70
N ASP A 334 5.29 12.39 -24.12
CA ASP A 334 5.88 13.71 -24.33
C ASP A 334 6.59 14.12 -23.04
N ASP A 335 7.91 14.24 -23.08
CA ASP A 335 8.73 14.52 -21.88
C ASP A 335 8.39 15.84 -21.19
N GLU A 336 7.93 16.83 -21.96
CA GLU A 336 7.62 18.19 -21.47
C GLU A 336 6.51 18.24 -20.42
N ILE A 337 5.63 17.23 -20.40
CA ILE A 337 4.52 17.16 -19.44
C ILE A 337 4.84 16.28 -18.24
N LEU A 338 5.99 15.60 -18.21
CA LEU A 338 6.39 14.74 -17.09
C LEU A 338 7.17 15.54 -16.04
N PRO A 339 6.98 15.27 -14.74
CA PRO A 339 6.11 14.27 -14.13
C PRO A 339 4.65 14.74 -14.05
N ILE A 340 3.69 13.82 -14.19
CA ILE A 340 2.26 14.04 -13.91
C ILE A 340 1.86 13.23 -12.68
N LYS A 341 1.12 13.86 -11.79
CA LYS A 341 0.66 13.26 -10.52
C LYS A 341 -0.86 13.28 -10.42
N ASN A 342 -1.39 12.36 -9.62
CA ASN A 342 -2.78 12.26 -9.20
C ASN A 342 -3.77 12.22 -10.39
N VAL A 343 -3.45 11.46 -11.45
CA VAL A 343 -4.33 11.35 -12.62
C VAL A 343 -5.36 10.23 -12.39
N PRO A 344 -6.67 10.52 -12.26
CA PRO A 344 -7.70 9.48 -12.15
C PRO A 344 -7.74 8.57 -13.38
N ILE A 345 -7.88 7.28 -13.13
CA ILE A 345 -7.98 6.22 -14.14
C ILE A 345 -9.45 5.88 -14.39
N VAL A 346 -9.85 6.05 -15.65
CA VAL A 346 -11.16 5.67 -16.15
C VAL A 346 -11.02 4.35 -16.91
N LYS A 347 -11.39 3.24 -16.27
CA LYS A 347 -11.35 1.92 -16.91
C LYS A 347 -12.53 1.76 -17.86
N LEU A 348 -12.22 1.49 -19.12
CA LEU A 348 -13.19 1.31 -20.18
C LEU A 348 -13.60 -0.16 -20.23
N SER A 349 -14.91 -0.38 -20.32
CA SER A 349 -15.46 -1.72 -20.52
C SER A 349 -15.35 -2.08 -22.00
N GLU A 350 -14.69 -3.19 -22.31
CA GLU A 350 -14.59 -3.71 -23.67
C GLU A 350 -15.83 -4.53 -24.00
N GLY A 351 -16.64 -4.05 -24.96
CA GLY A 351 -17.76 -4.81 -25.50
C GLY A 351 -17.34 -5.65 -26.70
N SER A 352 -18.28 -6.41 -27.27
CA SER A 352 -18.09 -7.20 -28.51
C SER A 352 -17.75 -6.38 -29.77
N LYS A 353 -17.77 -5.04 -29.69
CA LYS A 353 -17.41 -4.09 -30.77
C LYS A 353 -16.27 -3.14 -30.37
N GLY A 354 -15.50 -3.45 -29.32
CA GLY A 354 -14.43 -2.59 -28.82
C GLY A 354 -14.91 -1.42 -27.97
N ILE A 355 -14.13 -0.33 -27.96
CA ILE A 355 -14.36 0.86 -27.12
C ILE A 355 -15.45 1.76 -27.73
N ILE A 356 -16.40 2.21 -26.90
CA ILE A 356 -17.55 3.02 -27.35
C ILE A 356 -17.35 4.49 -26.93
N ILE A 357 -17.43 5.43 -27.89
CA ILE A 357 -17.27 6.88 -27.68
C ILE A 357 -18.16 7.40 -26.53
N ASN A 358 -19.44 7.07 -26.54
CA ASN A 358 -20.38 7.52 -25.50
C ASN A 358 -20.01 7.03 -24.09
N ASN A 359 -19.37 5.87 -23.97
CA ASN A 359 -18.90 5.36 -22.68
C ASN A 359 -17.75 6.23 -22.15
N ILE A 360 -16.80 6.59 -23.02
CA ILE A 360 -15.71 7.52 -22.68
C ILE A 360 -16.30 8.87 -22.27
N ILE A 361 -17.17 9.47 -23.09
CA ILE A 361 -17.74 10.80 -22.80
C ILE A 361 -18.49 10.78 -21.46
N ASN A 362 -19.34 9.78 -21.21
CA ASN A 362 -20.12 9.71 -19.98
C ASN A 362 -19.24 9.54 -18.74
N LYS A 363 -18.23 8.66 -18.78
CA LYS A 363 -17.33 8.45 -17.63
C LYS A 363 -16.41 9.64 -17.36
N THR A 364 -16.03 10.38 -18.40
CA THR A 364 -15.08 11.51 -18.28
C THR A 364 -15.73 12.82 -17.84
N LYS A 365 -17.06 12.96 -17.94
CA LYS A 365 -17.83 14.08 -17.35
C LYS A 365 -17.65 14.23 -15.85
N LEU A 366 -17.33 13.15 -15.13
CA LEU A 366 -17.08 13.20 -13.70
C LEU A 366 -15.77 13.92 -13.33
N TYR A 367 -14.94 14.23 -14.32
CA TYR A 367 -13.58 14.78 -14.16
C TYR A 367 -13.33 15.98 -15.09
N GLU A 368 -14.30 16.90 -15.22
CA GLU A 368 -14.25 18.01 -16.20
C GLU A 368 -13.04 18.95 -16.05
N ASN A 369 -12.43 19.05 -14.86
CA ASN A 369 -11.33 19.99 -14.56
C ASN A 369 -10.00 19.32 -14.18
N SER A 370 -9.82 18.03 -14.47
CA SER A 370 -8.59 17.30 -14.15
C SER A 370 -8.10 16.46 -15.32
N ASN A 371 -6.78 16.25 -15.40
CA ASN A 371 -6.22 15.23 -16.28
C ASN A 371 -6.88 13.88 -16.00
N ILE A 372 -7.03 13.05 -17.04
CA ILE A 372 -7.60 11.70 -16.93
C ILE A 372 -6.73 10.70 -17.69
N ALA A 373 -6.65 9.48 -17.18
CA ALA A 373 -6.02 8.35 -17.87
C ALA A 373 -7.11 7.35 -18.29
N LEU A 374 -7.21 7.08 -19.59
CA LEU A 374 -8.10 6.04 -20.09
C LEU A 374 -7.39 4.69 -20.01
N ALA A 375 -8.02 3.69 -19.39
CA ALA A 375 -7.45 2.35 -19.26
C ALA A 375 -8.31 1.26 -19.87
N PHE A 376 -7.70 0.29 -20.54
CA PHE A 376 -8.38 -0.90 -21.05
C PHE A 376 -7.40 -2.04 -21.28
N LYS A 377 -7.91 -3.26 -21.43
CA LYS A 377 -7.07 -4.45 -21.56
C LYS A 377 -6.42 -4.55 -22.95
N GLY A 378 -7.20 -4.24 -23.98
CA GLY A 378 -6.85 -4.37 -25.37
C GLY A 378 -6.76 -5.83 -25.82
N GLU A 379 -6.77 -6.07 -27.13
CA GLU A 379 -6.46 -7.40 -27.64
C GLU A 379 -4.96 -7.73 -27.48
N LYS A 380 -4.60 -9.01 -27.45
CA LYS A 380 -3.19 -9.42 -27.32
C LYS A 380 -2.35 -9.08 -28.55
N SER A 381 -2.96 -9.04 -29.72
CA SER A 381 -2.27 -8.81 -31.00
C SER A 381 -3.22 -8.13 -31.99
N PRO A 382 -3.59 -6.86 -31.74
CA PRO A 382 -4.52 -6.15 -32.61
C PRO A 382 -3.88 -5.88 -33.97
N SER A 383 -4.69 -5.94 -35.01
CA SER A 383 -4.37 -5.46 -36.36
C SER A 383 -4.17 -3.93 -36.36
N TYR A 384 -3.50 -3.42 -37.40
CA TYR A 384 -3.33 -1.99 -37.58
C TYR A 384 -4.68 -1.24 -37.71
N GLU A 385 -5.67 -1.86 -38.34
CA GLU A 385 -7.00 -1.30 -38.52
C GLU A 385 -7.74 -1.15 -37.19
N GLU A 386 -7.60 -2.14 -36.29
CA GLU A 386 -8.13 -2.07 -34.93
C GLU A 386 -7.46 -0.98 -34.10
N VAL A 387 -6.11 -0.88 -34.16
CA VAL A 387 -5.37 0.19 -33.48
C VAL A 387 -5.84 1.57 -33.97
N LYS A 388 -6.04 1.73 -35.28
CA LYS A 388 -6.53 2.97 -35.87
C LYS A 388 -7.96 3.30 -35.42
N ALA A 389 -8.84 2.31 -35.38
CA ALA A 389 -10.22 2.48 -34.92
C ALA A 389 -10.27 2.93 -33.44
N ILE A 390 -9.45 2.30 -32.58
CA ILE A 390 -9.30 2.67 -31.17
C ILE A 390 -8.78 4.11 -31.05
N ALA A 391 -7.70 4.44 -31.76
CA ALA A 391 -7.10 5.78 -31.73
C ALA A 391 -8.10 6.87 -32.14
N SER A 392 -8.83 6.67 -33.25
CA SER A 392 -9.84 7.62 -33.71
C SER A 392 -10.98 7.79 -32.72
N THR A 393 -11.43 6.70 -32.08
CA THR A 393 -12.48 6.70 -31.06
C THR A 393 -12.06 7.51 -29.84
N ILE A 394 -10.83 7.33 -29.35
CA ILE A 394 -10.28 8.06 -28.20
C ILE A 394 -10.16 9.55 -28.52
N VAL A 395 -9.55 9.89 -29.67
CA VAL A 395 -9.35 11.30 -30.06
C VAL A 395 -10.69 12.02 -30.22
N GLU A 396 -11.66 11.40 -30.89
CA GLU A 396 -12.98 11.97 -31.09
C GLU A 396 -13.73 12.17 -29.76
N ALA A 397 -13.67 11.19 -28.85
CA ALA A 397 -14.30 11.28 -27.54
C ALA A 397 -13.70 12.41 -26.68
N LEU A 398 -12.40 12.65 -26.79
CA LEU A 398 -11.68 13.65 -26.00
C LEU A 398 -11.54 15.00 -26.70
N LYS A 399 -12.11 15.21 -27.90
CA LYS A 399 -11.87 16.39 -28.73
C LYS A 399 -12.14 17.74 -28.03
N HIS A 400 -13.12 17.78 -27.12
CA HIS A 400 -13.52 18.99 -26.41
C HIS A 400 -12.73 19.27 -25.13
N ARG A 401 -11.86 18.34 -24.70
CA ARG A 401 -11.00 18.54 -23.53
C ARG A 401 -9.71 19.24 -23.94
N SER A 402 -9.14 20.08 -23.07
CA SER A 402 -7.81 20.68 -23.28
C SER A 402 -6.66 19.81 -22.81
N ASP A 403 -6.95 18.80 -21.99
CA ASP A 403 -5.96 17.97 -21.31
C ASP A 403 -5.12 17.10 -22.28
N PRO A 404 -3.91 16.70 -21.88
CA PRO A 404 -3.16 15.66 -22.60
C PRO A 404 -3.97 14.36 -22.70
N ILE A 405 -3.76 13.61 -23.79
CA ILE A 405 -4.35 12.27 -23.94
C ILE A 405 -3.44 11.27 -23.23
N ILE A 406 -3.90 10.72 -22.12
CA ILE A 406 -3.19 9.69 -21.35
C ILE A 406 -3.94 8.36 -21.50
N VAL A 407 -3.25 7.32 -21.94
CA VAL A 407 -3.81 5.98 -22.20
C VAL A 407 -2.94 4.90 -21.56
N ILE A 408 -3.57 3.95 -20.86
CA ILE A 408 -2.94 2.79 -20.25
C ILE A 408 -3.55 1.53 -20.87
N VAL A 409 -2.71 0.65 -21.40
CA VAL A 409 -3.15 -0.60 -22.04
C VAL A 409 -2.53 -1.79 -21.31
N GLU A 410 -3.32 -2.81 -20.96
CA GLU A 410 -2.73 -3.99 -20.27
C GLU A 410 -1.83 -4.79 -21.22
N ASN A 411 -2.23 -4.94 -22.49
CA ASN A 411 -1.47 -5.64 -23.51
C ASN A 411 -0.48 -4.72 -24.27
N ASP A 412 0.57 -5.34 -24.83
CA ASP A 412 1.76 -4.69 -25.40
C ASP A 412 1.51 -4.12 -26.81
N PHE A 413 0.82 -2.98 -26.90
CA PHE A 413 0.69 -2.23 -28.15
C PHE A 413 0.59 -0.69 -27.96
N ALA A 414 1.00 -0.16 -26.81
CA ALA A 414 0.88 1.28 -26.54
C ALA A 414 1.68 2.14 -27.53
N LYS A 415 2.80 1.63 -28.07
CA LYS A 415 3.59 2.36 -29.06
C LYS A 415 2.82 2.62 -30.34
N ALA A 416 2.19 1.57 -30.88
CA ALA A 416 1.41 1.65 -32.10
C ALA A 416 0.21 2.58 -31.90
N LEU A 417 -0.49 2.41 -30.77
CA LEU A 417 -1.64 3.26 -30.42
C LEU A 417 -1.23 4.73 -30.24
N GLY A 418 -0.21 4.99 -29.42
CA GLY A 418 0.27 6.34 -29.12
C GLY A 418 0.78 7.09 -30.34
N GLN A 419 1.52 6.43 -31.24
CA GLN A 419 1.94 7.03 -32.52
C GLN A 419 0.74 7.36 -33.40
N THR A 420 -0.25 6.46 -33.46
CA THR A 420 -1.47 6.69 -34.23
C THR A 420 -2.26 7.87 -33.68
N ILE A 421 -2.40 7.97 -32.35
CA ILE A 421 -3.03 9.13 -31.69
C ILE A 421 -2.26 10.41 -31.99
N LYS A 422 -0.92 10.43 -31.83
CA LYS A 422 -0.07 11.60 -32.13
C LYS A 422 -0.27 12.09 -33.57
N ASN A 423 -0.34 11.17 -34.53
CA ASN A 423 -0.60 11.50 -35.93
C ASN A 423 -1.99 12.12 -36.15
N ILE A 424 -3.02 11.60 -35.49
CA ILE A 424 -4.39 12.12 -35.62
C ILE A 424 -4.51 13.52 -34.99
N VAL A 425 -3.95 13.73 -33.79
CA VAL A 425 -4.04 15.04 -33.12
C VAL A 425 -3.09 16.07 -33.72
N ASN A 426 -2.08 15.66 -34.49
CA ASN A 426 -1.15 16.52 -35.23
C ASN A 426 -0.62 17.70 -34.38
N ALA A 427 -0.02 17.37 -33.24
CA ALA A 427 0.52 18.32 -32.24
C ALA A 427 -0.49 19.22 -31.52
N SER A 428 -1.80 19.12 -31.77
CA SER A 428 -2.81 19.88 -31.02
C SER A 428 -2.93 19.46 -29.55
N LYS A 429 -2.45 18.25 -29.21
CA LYS A 429 -2.42 17.70 -27.85
C LYS A 429 -1.16 16.90 -27.60
N LYS A 430 -0.70 16.93 -26.35
CA LYS A 430 0.33 16.01 -25.85
C LYS A 430 -0.28 14.63 -25.59
N VAL A 431 0.52 13.58 -25.74
CA VAL A 431 0.08 12.18 -25.69
C VAL A 431 1.03 11.35 -24.84
N ILE A 432 0.46 10.63 -23.87
CA ILE A 432 1.12 9.56 -23.13
C ILE A 432 0.33 8.27 -23.36
N CYS A 433 0.99 7.24 -23.85
CA CYS A 433 0.43 5.91 -24.02
C CYS A 433 1.42 4.90 -23.44
N ILE A 434 1.02 4.21 -22.38
CA ILE A 434 1.81 3.24 -21.65
C ILE A 434 1.14 1.86 -21.69
N ASP A 435 1.94 0.80 -21.75
CA ASP A 435 1.46 -0.58 -21.71
C ASP A 435 2.10 -1.43 -20.60
N GLY A 436 1.54 -2.64 -20.42
CA GLY A 436 2.06 -3.65 -19.50
C GLY A 436 1.65 -3.43 -18.05
N ILE A 437 0.66 -2.58 -17.81
CA ILE A 437 0.20 -2.21 -16.47
C ILE A 437 -1.28 -2.57 -16.33
N LYS A 438 -1.60 -3.37 -15.32
CA LYS A 438 -2.97 -3.68 -14.93
C LYS A 438 -3.47 -2.64 -13.94
N VAL A 439 -4.69 -2.17 -14.16
CA VAL A 439 -5.34 -1.13 -13.35
C VAL A 439 -6.82 -1.45 -13.20
N GLU A 440 -7.43 -1.00 -12.13
CA GLU A 440 -8.87 -1.08 -11.86
C GLU A 440 -9.55 0.28 -11.99
N ASN A 441 -10.89 0.28 -12.04
CA ASN A 441 -11.66 1.51 -12.12
C ASN A 441 -11.64 2.23 -10.77
N GLY A 442 -11.36 3.54 -10.75
CA GLY A 442 -11.19 4.29 -9.50
C GLY A 442 -9.74 4.36 -9.00
N ASP A 443 -8.82 3.67 -9.67
CA ASP A 443 -7.39 3.89 -9.48
C ASP A 443 -6.97 5.28 -9.99
N TYR A 444 -5.78 5.71 -9.57
CA TYR A 444 -5.07 6.90 -9.96
C TYR A 444 -3.67 6.50 -10.43
N VAL A 445 -3.09 7.25 -11.36
CA VAL A 445 -1.74 7.01 -11.86
C VAL A 445 -0.85 8.22 -11.64
N ASP A 446 0.38 7.95 -11.20
CA ASP A 446 1.50 8.89 -11.31
C ASP A 446 2.45 8.39 -12.38
N ILE A 447 2.86 9.28 -13.26
CA ILE A 447 3.82 9.01 -14.34
C ILE A 447 4.92 10.03 -14.17
N GLY A 448 6.10 9.61 -13.74
CA GLY A 448 7.17 10.58 -13.56
C GLY A 448 8.15 10.68 -14.70
N LYS A 449 9.26 11.39 -14.45
CA LYS A 449 10.24 11.74 -15.49
C LYS A 449 10.80 10.48 -16.16
N SER A 450 11.03 10.60 -17.46
CA SER A 450 11.59 9.51 -18.24
C SER A 450 12.98 9.12 -17.76
N ILE A 451 13.21 7.81 -17.79
CA ILE A 451 14.50 7.19 -17.50
C ILE A 451 14.87 6.47 -18.79
N SER A 452 15.65 7.15 -19.64
CA SER A 452 15.91 6.70 -21.00
C SER A 452 14.61 6.57 -21.83
N SER A 453 14.24 5.38 -22.28
CA SER A 453 13.06 5.15 -23.14
C SER A 453 11.82 4.65 -22.39
N VAL A 454 11.83 4.65 -21.06
CA VAL A 454 10.69 4.24 -20.23
C VAL A 454 10.33 5.30 -19.21
N VAL A 455 9.11 5.21 -18.70
CA VAL A 455 8.65 6.03 -17.56
C VAL A 455 8.35 5.13 -16.35
N PRO A 456 8.79 5.50 -15.14
CA PRO A 456 8.31 4.89 -13.91
C PRO A 456 6.85 5.28 -13.67
N VAL A 457 6.04 4.31 -13.27
CA VAL A 457 4.59 4.44 -13.10
C VAL A 457 4.17 3.87 -11.75
N VAL A 458 3.31 4.61 -11.05
CA VAL A 458 2.72 4.18 -9.78
C VAL A 458 1.21 4.15 -9.95
N ILE A 459 0.59 3.02 -9.62
CA ILE A 459 -0.87 2.89 -9.56
C ILE A 459 -1.30 3.02 -8.10
N LYS A 460 -2.28 3.88 -7.86
CA LYS A 460 -2.83 4.20 -6.55
C LYS A 460 -4.31 3.88 -6.55
N THR A 461 -4.74 2.99 -5.67
CA THR A 461 -6.18 2.76 -5.49
C THR A 461 -6.66 3.70 -4.39
N LEU A 462 -7.34 4.79 -4.77
CA LEU A 462 -8.03 5.64 -3.80
C LEU A 462 -9.37 4.99 -3.48
N ILE A 463 -9.46 4.34 -2.32
CA ILE A 463 -10.74 3.92 -1.76
C ILE A 463 -11.36 5.15 -1.10
N PHE A 464 -11.82 6.11 -1.91
CA PHE A 464 -12.74 7.14 -1.46
C PHE A 464 -14.04 7.05 -2.25
N ASN A 465 -15.11 6.85 -1.48
CA ASN A 465 -16.54 6.92 -1.80
C ASN A 465 -17.16 5.70 -2.50
N LEU A 466 -17.84 4.89 -1.68
CA LEU A 466 -19.31 4.89 -1.70
C LEU A 466 -19.85 5.13 -0.28
#